data_AF-A0A5E5A520-F1
#
_entry.id   AF-A0A5E5A520-F1
#
_cell.length_a   1.000
_cell.length_b   1.000
_cell.length_c   1.000
_cell.angle_alpha   90.00
_cell.angle_beta   90.00
_cell.angle_gamma   90.00
#
_symmetry.space_group_name_H-M   'P 1'
#
loop_
_entity.id
_entity.type
_entity.pdbx_description
1 polymer ?
#
loop_
_entity_poly.entity_id
_entity_poly.type
_entity_poly.pdbx_seq_one_letter_code
_entity_poly.pdbx_strand_id
1 'polypeptide(L)'
;MFGYVYAPAVAKWPVRQKRVQVDAVSQTGTKLSIAEKRAEIAGRFASIANARSRLGMSTQDIGDLGAAFDKSYRKATSGYWKGGLWDGCWRYPSSIGQHGAYSRVRDQLDVRHPDRLTPSARRFREILERLNEVLIKEEEAIGHCERICDRAANLARDTYASPSDERAAYAGVKADCSALIAQTSRCLADARRSVGLASKQVWPEKKHYGKRFSLSGGLYLAAATVAALALAKVGLAIAVIGFAVTMLIRIVSLGSIRGFDRERGWKATESMLESTKQWLRNEETEMRTYLEGIQASASQRLDDMMWDTLGVLKDGQQDTMRRLDQLESTTARQFASLEMRLSNRIGGIESRFDGLDGRIDRVENRLDSLSEKFDVMRADLQRVIAAQDAHACGGQVATAEAGASRSASRPPPERANSWGYYSKHPSPRV
;
A
#
# COMPACT_ATOMS: atom_id res chain seq x y z
N MET A 1 -85.71 2.72 35.34
CA MET A 1 -85.68 1.26 35.56
C MET A 1 -85.40 0.57 34.23
N PHE A 2 -84.13 0.36 33.87
CA PHE A 2 -83.75 -0.51 32.75
C PHE A 2 -82.41 -1.18 33.09
N GLY A 3 -82.37 -2.50 32.91
CA GLY A 3 -81.28 -3.34 33.43
C GLY A 3 -80.13 -3.53 32.44
N TYR A 4 -78.92 -3.72 32.99
CA TYR A 4 -77.78 -4.21 32.23
C TYR A 4 -77.93 -5.72 31.96
N VAL A 5 -77.97 -6.10 30.69
CA VAL A 5 -77.81 -7.51 30.28
C VAL A 5 -76.35 -7.72 29.85
N TYR A 6 -75.70 -8.66 30.53
CA TYR A 6 -74.30 -9.03 30.28
C TYR A 6 -74.22 -10.06 29.15
N ALA A 7 -73.47 -9.78 28.09
CA ALA A 7 -73.18 -10.73 27.02
C ALA A 7 -71.65 -10.93 26.90
N PRO A 8 -71.12 -12.16 27.04
CA PRO A 8 -69.68 -12.38 27.02
C PRO A 8 -69.14 -12.31 25.58
N ALA A 9 -68.32 -11.30 25.29
CA ALA A 9 -67.61 -11.22 24.04
C ALA A 9 -66.59 -12.37 23.92
N VAL A 10 -66.90 -13.36 23.09
CA VAL A 10 -65.99 -14.47 22.76
C VAL A 10 -64.73 -13.88 22.12
N ALA A 11 -63.60 -13.98 22.83
CA ALA A 11 -62.32 -13.47 22.36
C ALA A 11 -61.81 -14.28 21.17
N LYS A 12 -62.19 -13.87 19.95
CA LYS A 12 -61.58 -14.35 18.70
C LYS A 12 -60.11 -13.91 18.65
N TRP A 13 -59.22 -14.82 19.02
CA TRP A 13 -57.78 -14.62 18.91
C TRP A 13 -57.38 -14.36 17.45
N PRO A 14 -56.66 -13.28 17.13
CA PRO A 14 -56.22 -13.01 15.77
C PRO A 14 -55.06 -13.94 15.41
N VAL A 15 -55.36 -15.03 14.69
CA VAL A 15 -54.36 -15.91 14.08
C VAL A 15 -53.70 -15.18 12.90
N ARG A 16 -52.79 -14.24 13.20
CA ARG A 16 -51.84 -13.73 12.20
C ARG A 16 -50.76 -14.78 11.94
N GLN A 17 -51.09 -15.75 11.09
CA GLN A 17 -50.08 -16.46 10.33
C GLN A 17 -49.35 -15.43 9.44
N LYS A 18 -48.26 -14.84 9.95
CA LYS A 18 -47.28 -14.19 9.09
C LYS A 18 -46.57 -15.29 8.30
N ARG A 19 -47.17 -15.70 7.19
CA ARG A 19 -46.52 -16.48 6.15
C ARG A 19 -45.42 -15.60 5.59
N VAL A 20 -44.22 -15.74 6.14
CA VAL A 20 -43.02 -15.17 5.53
C VAL A 20 -42.87 -15.89 4.20
N GLN A 21 -43.12 -15.18 3.10
CA GLN A 21 -42.57 -15.59 1.81
C GLN A 21 -41.06 -15.56 1.99
N VAL A 22 -40.47 -16.76 2.07
CA VAL A 22 -39.05 -16.94 1.84
C VAL A 22 -38.92 -17.01 0.33
N ASP A 23 -38.16 -16.08 -0.24
CA ASP A 23 -38.01 -15.99 -1.69
C ASP A 23 -37.48 -17.30 -2.27
N ALA A 24 -38.04 -17.69 -3.41
CA ALA A 24 -37.83 -18.99 -4.00
C ALA A 24 -36.47 -19.06 -4.74
N VAL A 25 -35.40 -19.35 -4.00
CA VAL A 25 -34.10 -19.73 -4.54
C VAL A 25 -33.67 -21.08 -3.95
N SER A 26 -33.26 -22.00 -4.83
CA SER A 26 -32.79 -23.38 -4.57
C SER A 26 -33.78 -24.39 -3.92
N GLN A 27 -34.84 -24.75 -4.67
CA GLN A 27 -35.42 -26.10 -4.56
C GLN A 27 -34.59 -27.07 -5.42
N THR A 28 -33.90 -28.04 -4.79
CA THR A 28 -33.49 -29.38 -5.33
C THR A 28 -32.52 -30.15 -4.42
N GLY A 29 -32.02 -29.58 -3.33
CA GLY A 29 -31.22 -30.31 -2.33
C GLY A 29 -32.07 -30.88 -1.17
N THR A 30 -31.88 -32.16 -0.81
CA THR A 30 -32.32 -32.68 0.49
C THR A 30 -31.66 -31.88 1.61
N LYS A 31 -32.44 -31.12 2.39
CA LYS A 31 -31.88 -30.26 3.45
C LYS A 31 -31.13 -31.10 4.48
N LEU A 32 -29.86 -30.76 4.69
CA LEU A 32 -28.96 -31.42 5.64
C LEU A 32 -29.56 -31.46 7.05
N SER A 33 -29.34 -32.57 7.72
CA SER A 33 -29.68 -32.80 9.12
C SER A 33 -28.81 -31.96 10.06
N ILE A 34 -29.14 -31.96 11.36
CA ILE A 34 -28.37 -31.22 12.37
C ILE A 34 -27.00 -31.89 12.59
N ALA A 35 -26.94 -33.22 12.50
CA ALA A 35 -25.68 -33.98 12.55
C ALA A 35 -24.78 -33.68 11.33
N GLU A 36 -25.35 -33.68 10.13
CA GLU A 36 -24.62 -33.41 8.88
C GLU A 36 -24.07 -31.99 8.85
N LYS A 37 -24.87 -30.98 9.23
CA LYS A 37 -24.40 -29.60 9.36
C LYS A 37 -23.26 -29.43 10.38
N ARG A 38 -23.25 -30.21 11.48
CA ARG A 38 -22.10 -30.19 12.40
C ARG A 38 -20.83 -30.72 11.71
N ALA A 39 -20.93 -31.82 10.96
CA ALA A 39 -19.79 -32.41 10.28
C ALA A 39 -19.22 -31.43 9.24
N GLU A 40 -20.08 -30.75 8.47
CA GLU A 40 -19.69 -29.71 7.52
C GLU A 40 -18.95 -28.55 8.21
N ILE A 41 -19.53 -27.98 9.27
CA ILE A 41 -18.93 -26.89 10.05
C ILE A 41 -17.58 -27.29 10.65
N ALA A 42 -17.47 -28.51 11.19
CA ALA A 42 -16.21 -29.03 11.72
C ALA A 42 -15.14 -29.20 10.63
N GLY A 43 -15.52 -29.65 9.43
CA GLY A 43 -14.64 -29.71 8.27
C GLY A 43 -14.15 -28.33 7.84
N ARG A 44 -15.04 -27.32 7.81
CA ARG A 44 -14.67 -25.93 7.47
C ARG A 44 -13.70 -25.32 8.48
N PHE A 45 -13.89 -25.54 9.79
CA PHE A 45 -12.91 -25.07 10.78
C PHE A 45 -11.50 -25.62 10.51
N ALA A 46 -11.37 -26.88 10.13
CA ALA A 46 -10.08 -27.47 9.73
C ALA A 46 -9.56 -26.90 8.40
N SER A 47 -10.43 -26.73 7.40
CA SER A 47 -10.07 -26.15 6.09
C SER A 47 -9.51 -24.72 6.25
N ILE A 48 -10.23 -23.87 6.97
CA ILE A 48 -9.84 -22.49 7.28
C ILE A 48 -8.54 -22.44 8.07
N ALA A 49 -8.38 -23.26 9.12
CA ALA A 49 -7.14 -23.31 9.89
C ALA A 49 -5.92 -23.72 9.02
N ASN A 50 -6.09 -24.69 8.12
CA ASN A 50 -5.04 -25.11 7.19
C ASN A 50 -4.68 -24.00 6.19
N ALA A 51 -5.68 -23.34 5.58
CA ALA A 51 -5.46 -22.27 4.62
C ALA A 51 -4.78 -21.04 5.28
N ARG A 52 -5.21 -20.65 6.48
CA ARG A 52 -4.55 -19.62 7.30
C ARG A 52 -3.10 -19.97 7.62
N SER A 53 -2.83 -21.24 7.94
CA SER A 53 -1.46 -21.71 8.17
C SER A 53 -0.56 -21.62 6.93
N ARG A 54 -1.12 -21.73 5.70
CA ARG A 54 -0.35 -21.51 4.46
C ARG A 54 0.01 -20.03 4.26
N LEU A 55 -0.89 -19.12 4.64
CA LEU A 55 -0.67 -17.67 4.60
C LEU A 55 0.21 -17.14 5.76
N GLY A 56 0.59 -17.98 6.72
CA GLY A 56 1.32 -17.56 7.94
C GLY A 56 0.45 -16.77 8.93
N MET A 57 -0.87 -16.84 8.81
CA MET A 57 -1.83 -16.16 9.70
C MET A 57 -2.07 -16.94 11.01
N SER A 58 -2.54 -16.24 12.05
CA SER A 58 -2.88 -16.87 13.34
C SER A 58 -3.99 -17.92 13.17
N THR A 59 -3.74 -19.15 13.63
CA THR A 59 -4.75 -20.22 13.66
C THR A 59 -5.42 -20.37 15.03
N GLN A 60 -5.06 -19.55 16.01
CA GLN A 60 -5.56 -19.66 17.38
C GLN A 60 -7.06 -19.32 17.46
N ASP A 61 -7.46 -18.15 16.96
CA ASP A 61 -8.85 -17.65 17.07
C ASP A 61 -9.87 -18.58 16.41
N ILE A 62 -9.54 -19.16 15.26
CA ILE A 62 -10.40 -20.12 14.56
C ILE A 62 -10.47 -21.47 15.32
N GLY A 63 -9.38 -21.88 15.97
CA GLY A 63 -9.34 -23.04 16.86
C GLY A 63 -10.19 -22.85 18.12
N ASP A 64 -10.08 -21.70 18.77
CA ASP A 64 -10.87 -21.32 19.94
C ASP A 64 -12.37 -21.18 19.59
N LEU A 65 -12.69 -20.61 18.43
CA LEU A 65 -14.06 -20.58 17.90
C LEU A 65 -14.59 -21.99 17.61
N GLY A 66 -13.78 -22.88 17.04
CA GLY A 66 -14.12 -24.28 16.83
C GLY A 66 -14.40 -25.02 18.14
N ALA A 67 -13.57 -24.81 19.16
CA ALA A 67 -13.77 -25.37 20.50
C ALA A 67 -15.02 -24.82 21.20
N ALA A 68 -15.30 -23.52 21.06
CA ALA A 68 -16.51 -22.87 21.57
C ALA A 68 -17.77 -23.40 20.87
N PHE A 69 -17.74 -23.55 19.55
CA PHE A 69 -18.78 -24.19 18.76
C PHE A 69 -19.05 -25.62 19.25
N ASP A 70 -18.01 -26.43 19.38
CA ASP A 70 -18.19 -27.85 19.69
C ASP A 70 -18.66 -28.08 21.14
N LYS A 71 -18.21 -27.24 22.08
CA LYS A 71 -18.75 -27.15 23.45
C LYS A 71 -20.24 -26.73 23.46
N SER A 72 -20.59 -25.73 22.66
CA SER A 72 -21.97 -25.23 22.55
C SER A 72 -22.91 -26.27 21.92
N TYR A 73 -22.50 -26.91 20.83
CA TYR A 73 -23.24 -28.00 20.20
C TYR A 73 -23.41 -29.18 21.15
N ARG A 74 -22.34 -29.64 21.80
CA ARG A 74 -22.40 -30.70 22.81
C ARG A 74 -23.36 -30.32 23.94
N LYS A 75 -23.39 -29.07 24.39
CA LYS A 75 -24.36 -28.58 25.39
C LYS A 75 -25.78 -28.61 24.86
N ALA A 76 -26.05 -28.00 23.70
CA ALA A 76 -27.37 -27.94 23.07
C ALA A 76 -27.97 -29.34 22.80
N THR A 77 -27.12 -30.32 22.49
CA THR A 77 -27.51 -31.71 22.22
C THR A 77 -27.36 -32.66 23.41
N SER A 78 -26.92 -32.18 24.58
CA SER A 78 -26.60 -33.03 25.74
C SER A 78 -27.78 -33.81 26.35
N GLY A 79 -29.02 -33.48 25.95
CA GLY A 79 -30.25 -34.03 26.49
C GLY A 79 -30.78 -33.26 27.70
N TYR A 80 -31.95 -33.67 28.20
CA TYR A 80 -32.72 -32.91 29.18
C TYR A 80 -31.95 -32.61 30.48
N TRP A 81 -31.52 -33.64 31.19
CA TRP A 81 -30.83 -33.54 32.49
C TRP A 81 -29.46 -32.84 32.45
N LYS A 82 -28.88 -32.65 31.26
CA LYS A 82 -27.61 -31.94 31.07
C LYS A 82 -27.81 -30.50 30.61
N GLY A 83 -29.06 -30.00 30.54
CA GLY A 83 -29.39 -28.63 30.12
C GLY A 83 -29.27 -28.41 28.60
N GLY A 84 -29.60 -29.44 27.81
CA GLY A 84 -29.73 -29.34 26.36
C GLY A 84 -31.08 -28.75 25.92
N LEU A 85 -31.20 -28.48 24.62
CA LEU A 85 -32.39 -27.87 24.02
C LEU A 85 -33.57 -28.86 23.98
N TRP A 86 -34.74 -28.39 24.41
CA TRP A 86 -35.98 -29.17 24.42
C TRP A 86 -37.23 -28.29 24.33
N ASP A 87 -38.32 -28.87 23.81
CA ASP A 87 -39.65 -28.28 23.72
C ASP A 87 -40.67 -29.12 24.50
N GLY A 88 -41.57 -28.48 25.25
CA GLY A 88 -42.63 -29.17 26.00
C GLY A 88 -43.89 -29.38 25.16
N CYS A 89 -44.54 -30.54 25.30
CA CYS A 89 -45.67 -30.95 24.44
C CYS A 89 -46.82 -29.92 24.38
N TRP A 90 -47.19 -29.34 25.52
CA TRP A 90 -48.31 -28.39 25.67
C TRP A 90 -48.18 -27.09 24.86
N ARG A 91 -47.02 -26.81 24.25
CA ARG A 91 -46.81 -25.60 23.44
C ARG A 91 -47.06 -25.77 21.96
N TYR A 92 -47.10 -27.01 21.45
CA TYR A 92 -47.08 -27.28 20.01
C TYR A 92 -48.12 -28.33 19.60
N PRO A 93 -49.41 -27.95 19.54
CA PRO A 93 -50.50 -28.84 19.14
C PRO A 93 -50.46 -29.26 17.66
N SER A 94 -49.47 -28.83 16.88
CA SER A 94 -49.27 -29.22 15.48
C SER A 94 -48.14 -30.25 15.28
N SER A 95 -47.39 -30.65 16.32
CA SER A 95 -46.40 -31.73 16.26
C SER A 95 -46.93 -33.05 16.83
N ILE A 96 -48.20 -33.37 16.54
CA ILE A 96 -48.98 -34.47 17.14
C ILE A 96 -48.32 -35.86 16.99
N GLY A 97 -47.53 -36.08 15.94
CA GLY A 97 -46.90 -37.37 15.64
C GLY A 97 -45.66 -37.74 16.47
N GLN A 98 -45.17 -36.90 17.38
CA GLN A 98 -44.10 -37.25 18.33
C GLN A 98 -44.68 -37.38 19.73
N HIS A 99 -45.11 -38.59 20.09
CA HIS A 99 -45.73 -38.86 21.39
C HIS A 99 -44.70 -38.85 22.54
N GLY A 100 -44.72 -37.78 23.32
CA GLY A 100 -43.93 -37.64 24.56
C GLY A 100 -44.28 -36.34 25.29
N ALA A 101 -44.05 -36.29 26.60
CA ALA A 101 -44.31 -35.08 27.40
C ALA A 101 -43.37 -33.90 27.06
N TYR A 102 -42.23 -34.20 26.44
CA TYR A 102 -41.26 -33.24 25.95
C TYR A 102 -40.46 -33.86 24.80
N SER A 103 -40.04 -33.05 23.83
CA SER A 103 -39.21 -33.45 22.70
C SER A 103 -37.85 -32.77 22.80
N ARG A 104 -36.76 -33.55 22.72
CA ARG A 104 -35.38 -33.05 22.82
C ARG A 104 -34.81 -32.80 21.42
N VAL A 105 -33.92 -31.82 21.27
CA VAL A 105 -33.20 -31.60 19.99
C VAL A 105 -32.26 -32.78 19.69
N ARG A 106 -31.72 -33.43 20.73
CA ARG A 106 -30.88 -34.64 20.63
C ARG A 106 -31.56 -35.80 19.89
N ASP A 107 -32.88 -35.92 19.99
CA ASP A 107 -33.62 -37.04 19.40
C ASP A 107 -34.01 -36.76 17.93
N GLN A 108 -33.58 -35.62 17.39
CA GLN A 108 -33.95 -35.10 16.08
C GLN A 108 -32.73 -34.76 15.21
N LEU A 109 -31.54 -35.25 15.58
CA LEU A 109 -30.29 -34.84 14.92
C LEU A 109 -30.23 -35.25 13.45
N ASP A 110 -30.78 -36.42 13.12
CA ASP A 110 -30.77 -37.01 11.78
C ASP A 110 -32.02 -36.62 10.95
N VAL A 111 -32.92 -35.81 11.52
CA VAL A 111 -34.18 -35.42 10.86
C VAL A 111 -33.92 -34.33 9.81
N ARG A 112 -33.91 -34.73 8.54
CA ARG A 112 -33.72 -33.83 7.38
C ARG A 112 -34.92 -32.91 7.12
N HIS A 113 -36.15 -33.42 7.20
CA HIS A 113 -37.36 -32.66 6.84
C HIS A 113 -37.71 -31.56 7.87
N PRO A 114 -37.84 -30.28 7.47
CA PRO A 114 -38.06 -29.15 8.38
C PRO A 114 -39.35 -29.27 9.22
N ASP A 115 -40.39 -29.88 8.65
CA ASP A 115 -41.72 -29.96 9.25
C ASP A 115 -41.80 -31.01 10.36
N ARG A 116 -40.89 -31.99 10.34
CA ARG A 116 -40.71 -32.99 11.40
C ARG A 116 -39.82 -32.51 12.56
N LEU A 117 -39.19 -31.34 12.44
CA LEU A 117 -38.40 -30.71 13.50
C LEU A 117 -39.27 -29.86 14.42
N THR A 118 -39.06 -29.98 15.74
CA THR A 118 -39.63 -29.07 16.73
C THR A 118 -39.09 -27.65 16.58
N PRO A 119 -39.78 -26.62 17.08
CA PRO A 119 -39.36 -25.23 16.89
C PRO A 119 -37.97 -24.89 17.43
N SER A 120 -37.53 -25.50 18.55
CA SER A 120 -36.15 -25.32 19.03
C SER A 120 -35.13 -26.03 18.15
N ALA A 121 -35.43 -27.24 17.65
CA ALA A 121 -34.56 -27.95 16.71
C ALA A 121 -34.43 -27.19 15.38
N ARG A 122 -35.54 -26.67 14.85
CA ARG A 122 -35.58 -25.85 13.63
C ARG A 122 -34.79 -24.55 13.77
N ARG A 123 -34.93 -23.85 14.90
CA ARG A 123 -34.14 -22.63 15.22
C ARG A 123 -32.66 -22.92 15.39
N PHE A 124 -32.31 -24.01 16.08
CA PHE A 124 -30.92 -24.41 16.23
C PHE A 124 -30.29 -24.76 14.87
N ARG A 125 -31.02 -25.49 14.01
CA ARG A 125 -30.57 -25.77 12.64
C ARG A 125 -30.38 -24.51 11.79
N GLU A 126 -31.26 -23.52 11.91
CA GLU A 126 -31.10 -22.20 11.25
C GLU A 126 -29.83 -21.49 11.74
N ILE A 127 -29.52 -21.53 13.05
CA ILE A 127 -28.28 -20.95 13.59
C ILE A 127 -27.04 -21.64 13.01
N LEU A 128 -27.05 -22.97 12.89
CA LEU A 128 -25.98 -23.72 12.23
C LEU A 128 -25.85 -23.35 10.74
N GLU A 129 -26.97 -23.15 10.04
CA GLU A 129 -27.00 -22.72 8.65
C GLU A 129 -26.34 -21.34 8.47
N ARG A 130 -26.68 -20.36 9.32
CA ARG A 130 -26.03 -19.03 9.33
C ARG A 130 -24.56 -19.07 9.70
N LEU A 131 -24.15 -19.93 10.64
CA LEU A 131 -22.73 -20.11 10.96
C LEU A 131 -21.95 -20.71 9.78
N ASN A 132 -22.54 -21.68 9.09
CA ASN A 132 -21.94 -22.29 7.89
C ASN A 132 -21.83 -21.27 6.74
N GLU A 133 -22.83 -20.42 6.52
CA GLU A 133 -22.77 -19.28 5.58
C GLU A 133 -21.60 -18.32 5.87
N VAL A 134 -21.27 -18.10 7.15
CA VAL A 134 -20.11 -17.29 7.54
C VAL A 134 -18.80 -17.99 7.20
N LEU A 135 -18.68 -19.29 7.53
CA LEU A 135 -17.45 -20.05 7.27
C LEU A 135 -17.20 -20.28 5.76
N ILE A 136 -18.25 -20.38 4.93
CA ILE A 136 -18.12 -20.36 3.46
C ILE A 136 -17.45 -19.06 3.00
N LYS A 137 -17.99 -17.92 3.45
CA LYS A 137 -17.51 -16.58 3.07
C LYS A 137 -16.08 -16.30 3.51
N GLU A 138 -15.69 -16.87 4.64
CA GLU A 138 -14.33 -16.84 5.17
C GLU A 138 -13.35 -17.64 4.29
N GLU A 139 -13.72 -18.89 3.96
CA GLU A 139 -12.94 -19.78 3.11
C GLU A 139 -12.76 -19.18 1.69
N GLU A 140 -13.79 -18.54 1.15
CA GLU A 140 -13.73 -17.76 -0.09
C GLU A 140 -12.75 -16.56 0.02
N ALA A 141 -12.82 -15.78 1.10
CA ALA A 141 -11.95 -14.62 1.32
C ALA A 141 -10.48 -15.01 1.46
N ILE A 142 -10.18 -16.06 2.23
CA ILE A 142 -8.82 -16.62 2.35
C ILE A 142 -8.31 -17.10 0.99
N GLY A 143 -9.14 -17.82 0.21
CA GLY A 143 -8.79 -18.26 -1.14
C GLY A 143 -8.60 -17.10 -2.15
N HIS A 144 -9.08 -15.89 -1.85
CA HIS A 144 -8.69 -14.68 -2.59
C HIS A 144 -7.33 -14.12 -2.12
N CYS A 145 -7.06 -14.11 -0.82
CA CYS A 145 -5.76 -13.71 -0.27
C CYS A 145 -4.61 -14.61 -0.77
N GLU A 146 -4.82 -15.94 -0.82
CA GLU A 146 -3.86 -16.91 -1.39
C GLU A 146 -3.51 -16.55 -2.84
N ARG A 147 -4.50 -16.33 -3.70
CA ARG A 147 -4.28 -15.96 -5.11
C ARG A 147 -3.50 -14.66 -5.30
N ILE A 148 -3.71 -13.66 -4.44
CA ILE A 148 -2.95 -12.39 -4.49
C ILE A 148 -1.52 -12.59 -3.97
N CYS A 149 -1.33 -13.36 -2.90
CA CYS A 149 -0.01 -13.70 -2.37
C CYS A 149 0.82 -14.47 -3.40
N ASP A 150 0.27 -15.54 -3.99
CA ASP A 150 0.92 -16.32 -5.05
C ASP A 150 1.30 -15.45 -6.24
N ARG A 151 0.39 -14.56 -6.69
CA ARG A 151 0.67 -13.63 -7.77
C ARG A 151 1.81 -12.67 -7.42
N ALA A 152 1.81 -12.07 -6.23
CA ALA A 152 2.89 -11.19 -5.79
C ALA A 152 4.24 -11.92 -5.71
N ALA A 153 4.26 -13.18 -5.22
CA ALA A 153 5.44 -14.03 -5.16
C ALA A 153 5.93 -14.53 -6.54
N ASN A 154 5.05 -14.57 -7.54
CA ASN A 154 5.41 -14.83 -8.94
C ASN A 154 6.03 -13.59 -9.58
N LEU A 155 5.44 -12.40 -9.38
CA LEU A 155 5.98 -11.15 -9.94
C LEU A 155 7.43 -10.87 -9.53
N ALA A 156 7.83 -11.29 -8.32
CA ALA A 156 9.21 -11.16 -7.83
C ALA A 156 10.23 -12.14 -8.50
N ARG A 157 9.73 -13.11 -9.27
CA ARG A 157 10.53 -14.13 -9.98
C ARG A 157 10.42 -14.00 -11.51
N ASP A 158 9.43 -13.28 -12.00
CA ASP A 158 9.22 -13.04 -13.42
C ASP A 158 10.31 -12.12 -14.01
N THR A 159 10.66 -12.34 -15.27
CA THR A 159 11.58 -11.48 -16.03
C THR A 159 10.78 -10.61 -16.99
N TYR A 160 10.89 -9.29 -16.85
CA TYR A 160 10.10 -8.33 -17.63
C TYR A 160 10.87 -7.83 -18.87
N ALA A 161 10.13 -7.57 -19.95
CA ALA A 161 10.71 -7.01 -21.18
C ALA A 161 11.04 -5.51 -21.05
N SER A 162 10.31 -4.80 -20.19
CA SER A 162 10.49 -3.36 -19.91
C SER A 162 10.22 -3.05 -18.44
N PRO A 163 10.92 -2.07 -17.82
CA PRO A 163 10.57 -1.54 -16.49
C PRO A 163 9.13 -1.01 -16.41
N SER A 164 8.55 -0.60 -17.55
CA SER A 164 7.14 -0.19 -17.61
C SER A 164 6.18 -1.36 -17.40
N ASP A 165 6.54 -2.57 -17.85
CA ASP A 165 5.72 -3.76 -17.70
C ASP A 165 5.77 -4.28 -16.26
N GLU A 166 6.97 -4.27 -15.64
CA GLU A 166 7.15 -4.54 -14.22
C GLU A 166 6.31 -3.57 -13.37
N ARG A 167 6.42 -2.27 -13.64
CA ARG A 167 5.62 -1.23 -12.99
C ARG A 167 4.12 -1.48 -13.13
N ALA A 168 3.64 -1.86 -14.33
CA ALA A 168 2.23 -2.16 -14.55
C ALA A 168 1.77 -3.40 -13.76
N ALA A 169 2.60 -4.44 -13.67
CA ALA A 169 2.29 -5.66 -12.93
C ALA A 169 2.15 -5.42 -11.41
N TYR A 170 3.12 -4.72 -10.80
CA TYR A 170 3.07 -4.35 -9.38
C TYR A 170 1.93 -3.35 -9.07
N ALA A 171 1.66 -2.40 -9.96
CA ALA A 171 0.50 -1.51 -9.84
C ALA A 171 -0.84 -2.28 -9.91
N GLY A 172 -0.91 -3.33 -10.73
CA GLY A 172 -2.05 -4.25 -10.77
C GLY A 172 -2.28 -4.96 -9.44
N VAL A 173 -1.24 -5.57 -8.85
CA VAL A 173 -1.35 -6.22 -7.52
C VAL A 173 -1.75 -5.22 -6.44
N LYS A 174 -1.21 -4.00 -6.46
CA LYS A 174 -1.61 -2.91 -5.55
C LYS A 174 -3.10 -2.55 -5.69
N ALA A 175 -3.62 -2.45 -6.91
CA ALA A 175 -5.03 -2.19 -7.18
C ALA A 175 -5.92 -3.35 -6.70
N ASP A 176 -5.52 -4.60 -6.99
CA ASP A 176 -6.24 -5.80 -6.58
C ASP A 176 -6.31 -5.95 -5.04
N CYS A 177 -5.23 -5.64 -4.31
CA CYS A 177 -5.26 -5.58 -2.84
C CYS A 177 -6.31 -4.59 -2.33
N SER A 178 -6.35 -3.38 -2.92
CA SER A 178 -7.32 -2.34 -2.51
C SER A 178 -8.77 -2.73 -2.81
N ALA A 179 -9.00 -3.41 -3.94
CA ALA A 179 -10.30 -3.95 -4.31
C ALA A 179 -10.70 -5.10 -3.36
N LEU A 180 -9.76 -5.95 -2.97
CA LEU A 180 -10.03 -7.05 -2.05
C LEU A 180 -10.35 -6.56 -0.64
N ILE A 181 -9.64 -5.56 -0.11
CA ILE A 181 -9.96 -4.94 1.20
C ILE A 181 -11.41 -4.41 1.18
N ALA A 182 -11.84 -3.78 0.08
CA ALA A 182 -13.22 -3.34 -0.10
C ALA A 182 -14.22 -4.50 -0.29
N GLN A 183 -13.81 -5.65 -0.82
CA GLN A 183 -14.65 -6.86 -0.93
C GLN A 183 -14.80 -7.57 0.42
N THR A 184 -13.70 -7.80 1.14
CA THR A 184 -13.66 -8.47 2.45
C THR A 184 -14.47 -7.70 3.50
N SER A 185 -14.34 -6.38 3.58
CA SER A 185 -15.15 -5.56 4.49
C SER A 185 -16.66 -5.67 4.21
N ARG A 186 -17.08 -5.72 2.93
CA ARG A 186 -18.48 -5.99 2.55
C ARG A 186 -18.91 -7.42 2.92
N CYS A 187 -18.04 -8.42 2.70
CA CYS A 187 -18.30 -9.81 3.02
C CYS A 187 -18.48 -10.03 4.54
N LEU A 188 -17.61 -9.43 5.36
CA LEU A 188 -17.68 -9.47 6.82
C LEU A 188 -18.88 -8.67 7.35
N ALA A 189 -19.28 -7.58 6.70
CA ALA A 189 -20.54 -6.90 7.02
C ALA A 189 -21.76 -7.82 6.80
N ASP A 190 -21.78 -8.63 5.73
CA ASP A 190 -22.81 -9.65 5.53
C ASP A 190 -22.76 -10.77 6.57
N ALA A 191 -21.57 -11.25 6.92
CA ALA A 191 -21.39 -12.25 7.97
C ALA A 191 -21.91 -11.75 9.33
N ARG A 192 -21.64 -10.49 9.67
CA ARG A 192 -22.21 -9.82 10.86
C ARG A 192 -23.73 -9.73 10.79
N ARG A 193 -24.30 -9.49 9.60
CA ARG A 193 -25.76 -9.53 9.37
C ARG A 193 -26.34 -10.94 9.57
N SER A 194 -25.71 -12.00 9.05
CA SER A 194 -26.19 -13.39 9.20
C SER A 194 -26.09 -13.87 10.66
N VAL A 195 -25.00 -13.56 11.37
CA VAL A 195 -24.88 -13.80 12.83
C VAL A 195 -25.91 -13.00 13.62
N GLY A 196 -26.22 -11.76 13.20
CA GLY A 196 -27.32 -10.97 13.75
C GLY A 196 -28.71 -11.60 13.54
N LEU A 197 -28.94 -12.30 12.42
CA LEU A 197 -30.15 -13.09 12.18
C LEU A 197 -30.17 -14.36 13.04
N ALA A 198 -29.04 -15.07 13.16
CA ALA A 198 -28.89 -16.23 14.05
C ALA A 198 -29.18 -15.87 15.52
N SER A 199 -28.66 -14.72 15.98
CA SER A 199 -28.89 -14.19 17.32
C SER A 199 -30.37 -13.90 17.60
N LYS A 200 -31.19 -13.60 16.59
CA LYS A 200 -32.66 -13.46 16.72
C LYS A 200 -33.40 -14.80 16.79
N GLN A 201 -32.75 -15.91 16.41
CA GLN A 201 -33.31 -17.25 16.52
C GLN A 201 -33.11 -17.86 17.92
N VAL A 202 -32.05 -17.45 18.63
CA VAL A 202 -31.90 -17.69 20.07
C VAL A 202 -33.14 -17.16 20.78
N TRP A 203 -33.73 -17.97 21.67
CA TRP A 203 -34.94 -17.57 22.41
C TRP A 203 -34.56 -16.70 23.61
N PRO A 204 -34.80 -15.37 23.59
CA PRO A 204 -34.40 -14.50 24.69
C PRO A 204 -35.33 -14.68 25.88
N GLU A 205 -34.86 -14.30 27.06
CA GLU A 205 -35.68 -14.23 28.27
C GLU A 205 -36.94 -13.37 28.03
N LYS A 206 -38.12 -13.96 28.24
CA LYS A 206 -39.21 -13.17 28.83
C LYS A 206 -39.13 -13.36 30.34
N LYS A 207 -38.77 -12.29 31.06
CA LYS A 207 -38.68 -12.19 32.53
C LYS A 207 -40.03 -12.39 33.22
N HIS A 208 -40.62 -13.57 33.05
CA HIS A 208 -41.76 -14.05 33.82
C HIS A 208 -41.31 -14.84 35.06
N TYR A 209 -40.00 -15.00 35.29
CA TYR A 209 -39.47 -15.60 36.52
C TYR A 209 -40.01 -14.89 37.77
N GLY A 210 -39.92 -13.55 37.84
CA GLY A 210 -40.47 -12.77 38.96
C GLY A 210 -41.99 -12.95 39.15
N LYS A 211 -42.78 -12.94 38.06
CA LYS A 211 -44.24 -13.17 38.15
C LYS A 211 -44.58 -14.60 38.56
N ARG A 212 -43.79 -15.60 38.17
CA ARG A 212 -43.98 -17.00 38.60
C ARG A 212 -43.52 -17.23 40.03
N PHE A 213 -42.44 -16.57 40.45
CA PHE A 213 -41.91 -16.63 41.81
C PHE A 213 -42.88 -16.02 42.83
N SER A 214 -43.47 -14.84 42.53
CA SER A 214 -44.49 -14.24 43.39
C SER A 214 -45.76 -15.09 43.47
N LEU A 215 -46.17 -15.71 42.35
CA LEU A 215 -47.36 -16.56 42.28
C LEU A 215 -47.14 -17.90 43.01
N SER A 216 -45.93 -18.47 42.96
CA SER A 216 -45.56 -19.59 43.84
C SER A 216 -45.47 -19.17 45.30
N GLY A 217 -44.93 -17.98 45.62
CA GLY A 217 -44.85 -17.45 46.98
C GLY A 217 -46.22 -17.28 47.64
N GLY A 218 -47.19 -16.74 46.90
CA GLY A 218 -48.58 -16.68 47.33
C GLY A 218 -49.20 -18.07 47.55
N LEU A 219 -48.87 -19.06 46.69
CA LEU A 219 -49.29 -20.45 46.90
C LEU A 219 -48.68 -21.07 48.16
N TYR A 220 -47.39 -20.81 48.45
CA TYR A 220 -46.74 -21.27 49.69
C TYR A 220 -47.44 -20.69 50.94
N LEU A 221 -47.79 -19.40 50.93
CA LEU A 221 -48.51 -18.77 52.04
C LEU A 221 -49.90 -19.40 52.23
N ALA A 222 -50.66 -19.56 51.15
CA ALA A 222 -51.98 -20.19 51.19
C ALA A 222 -51.95 -21.67 51.61
N ALA A 223 -50.91 -22.42 51.21
CA ALA A 223 -50.71 -23.79 51.66
C ALA A 223 -50.35 -23.87 53.14
N ALA A 224 -49.51 -22.95 53.63
CA ALA A 224 -49.14 -22.88 55.03
C ALA A 224 -50.36 -22.53 55.93
N THR A 225 -51.22 -21.60 55.50
CA THR A 225 -52.45 -21.28 56.25
C THR A 225 -53.46 -22.42 56.24
N VAL A 226 -53.67 -23.10 55.10
CA VAL A 226 -54.53 -24.30 55.03
C VAL A 226 -53.98 -25.44 55.89
N ALA A 227 -52.67 -25.67 55.90
CA ALA A 227 -52.05 -26.68 56.76
C ALA A 227 -52.14 -26.33 58.26
N ALA A 228 -51.96 -25.05 58.63
CA ALA A 228 -52.13 -24.60 60.01
C ALA A 228 -53.59 -24.76 60.49
N LEU A 229 -54.58 -24.46 59.63
CA LEU A 229 -55.99 -24.68 59.91
C LEU A 229 -56.36 -26.18 59.98
N ALA A 230 -55.69 -27.04 59.19
CA ALA A 230 -55.84 -28.49 59.26
C ALA A 230 -55.37 -29.07 60.61
N LEU A 231 -54.30 -28.51 61.19
CA LEU A 231 -53.82 -28.89 62.52
C LEU A 231 -54.77 -28.42 63.64
N ALA A 232 -55.52 -27.33 63.42
CA ALA A 232 -56.46 -26.78 64.40
C ALA A 232 -57.82 -27.53 64.45
N LYS A 233 -58.20 -28.31 63.42
CA LYS A 233 -59.39 -29.18 63.45
C LYS A 233 -59.13 -30.51 62.75
N VAL A 234 -59.14 -31.58 63.54
CA VAL A 234 -58.88 -32.96 63.10
C VAL A 234 -59.97 -33.43 62.13
N GLY A 235 -59.65 -33.36 60.83
CA GLY A 235 -60.50 -33.86 59.75
C GLY A 235 -59.66 -34.37 58.59
N LEU A 236 -59.76 -35.68 58.29
CA LEU A 236 -58.97 -36.36 57.26
C LEU A 236 -59.04 -35.67 55.89
N ALA A 237 -60.19 -35.08 55.55
CA ALA A 237 -60.37 -34.28 54.34
C ALA A 237 -59.41 -33.08 54.23
N ILE A 238 -59.14 -32.36 55.33
CA ILE A 238 -58.27 -31.17 55.29
C ILE A 238 -56.80 -31.59 55.13
N ALA A 239 -56.40 -32.71 55.73
CA ALA A 239 -55.07 -33.29 55.53
C ALA A 239 -54.84 -33.72 54.07
N VAL A 240 -55.84 -34.33 53.41
CA VAL A 240 -55.80 -34.67 51.97
C VAL A 240 -55.67 -33.41 51.10
N ILE A 241 -56.39 -32.34 51.42
CA ILE A 241 -56.27 -31.05 50.70
C ILE A 241 -54.88 -30.45 50.90
N GLY A 242 -54.33 -30.44 52.12
CA GLY A 242 -52.98 -29.98 52.40
C GLY A 242 -51.90 -30.79 51.65
N PHE A 243 -52.06 -32.11 51.56
CA PHE A 243 -51.18 -32.98 50.78
C PHE A 243 -51.29 -32.70 49.27
N ALA A 244 -52.50 -32.54 48.74
CA ALA A 244 -52.72 -32.19 47.33
C ALA A 244 -52.10 -30.84 46.95
N VAL A 245 -52.27 -29.82 47.81
CA VAL A 245 -51.69 -28.48 47.59
C VAL A 245 -50.16 -28.51 47.69
N THR A 246 -49.58 -29.22 48.67
CA THR A 246 -48.10 -29.35 48.76
C THR A 246 -47.51 -30.17 47.61
N MET A 247 -48.23 -31.16 47.07
CA MET A 247 -47.84 -31.86 45.83
C MET A 247 -47.92 -30.95 44.60
N LEU A 248 -49.00 -30.18 44.43
CA LEU A 248 -49.10 -29.16 43.38
C LEU A 248 -47.95 -28.15 43.45
N ILE A 249 -47.59 -27.71 44.66
CA ILE A 249 -46.43 -26.83 44.90
C ILE A 249 -45.12 -27.50 44.48
N ARG A 250 -44.87 -28.77 44.84
CA ARG A 250 -43.67 -29.49 44.36
C ARG A 250 -43.66 -29.63 42.84
N ILE A 251 -44.79 -29.89 42.20
CA ILE A 251 -44.92 -29.96 40.74
C ILE A 251 -44.60 -28.61 40.08
N VAL A 252 -45.10 -27.50 40.63
CA VAL A 252 -44.83 -26.12 40.14
C VAL A 252 -43.38 -25.70 40.41
N SER A 253 -42.83 -26.02 41.57
CA SER A 253 -41.43 -25.73 41.94
C SER A 253 -40.44 -26.48 41.05
N LEU A 254 -40.68 -27.78 40.82
CA LEU A 254 -39.99 -28.55 39.78
C LEU A 254 -40.18 -27.90 38.40
N GLY A 255 -41.38 -27.39 38.08
CA GLY A 255 -41.64 -26.60 36.87
C GLY A 255 -40.79 -25.34 36.72
N SER A 256 -40.35 -24.72 37.83
CA SER A 256 -39.44 -23.57 37.84
C SER A 256 -37.99 -23.98 37.53
N ILE A 257 -37.51 -25.03 38.21
CA ILE A 257 -36.18 -25.64 37.96
C ILE A 257 -36.07 -26.12 36.50
N ARG A 258 -37.15 -26.63 35.92
CA ARG A 258 -37.22 -27.04 34.51
C ARG A 258 -37.16 -25.87 33.52
N GLY A 259 -37.51 -24.66 33.92
CA GLY A 259 -37.28 -23.45 33.13
C GLY A 259 -35.78 -23.12 33.04
N PHE A 260 -35.10 -23.17 34.18
CA PHE A 260 -33.69 -22.83 34.36
C PHE A 260 -32.74 -23.70 33.49
N ASP A 261 -33.00 -25.00 33.34
CA ASP A 261 -32.15 -25.85 32.49
C ASP A 261 -32.30 -25.58 30.97
N ARG A 262 -33.46 -25.10 30.50
CA ARG A 262 -33.64 -24.69 29.08
C ARG A 262 -32.80 -23.46 28.74
N GLU A 263 -32.54 -22.59 29.72
CA GLU A 263 -31.69 -21.41 29.54
C GLU A 263 -30.23 -21.80 29.26
N ARG A 264 -29.71 -22.86 29.88
CA ARG A 264 -28.30 -23.25 29.77
C ARG A 264 -27.89 -23.62 28.34
N GLY A 265 -28.77 -24.26 27.57
CA GLY A 265 -28.53 -24.59 26.16
C GLY A 265 -28.55 -23.35 25.25
N TRP A 266 -29.50 -22.44 25.47
CA TRP A 266 -29.58 -21.19 24.71
C TRP A 266 -28.45 -20.21 25.07
N LYS A 267 -28.10 -20.07 26.35
CA LYS A 267 -26.96 -19.26 26.84
C LYS A 267 -25.62 -19.75 26.27
N ALA A 268 -25.43 -21.07 26.10
CA ALA A 268 -24.26 -21.61 25.40
C ALA A 268 -24.26 -21.27 23.89
N THR A 269 -25.43 -21.29 23.25
CA THR A 269 -25.58 -20.89 21.83
C THR A 269 -25.33 -19.39 21.64
N GLU A 270 -25.80 -18.57 22.57
CA GLU A 270 -25.59 -17.12 22.61
C GLU A 270 -24.11 -16.78 22.83
N SER A 271 -23.45 -17.42 23.81
CA SER A 271 -22.01 -17.28 24.05
C SER A 271 -21.18 -17.67 22.82
N MET A 272 -21.55 -18.75 22.12
CA MET A 272 -20.90 -19.15 20.87
C MET A 272 -21.06 -18.09 19.77
N LEU A 273 -22.26 -17.54 19.59
CA LEU A 273 -22.50 -16.47 18.61
C LEU A 273 -21.76 -15.19 18.96
N GLU A 274 -21.57 -14.86 20.24
CA GLU A 274 -20.73 -13.73 20.64
C GLU A 274 -19.24 -13.99 20.39
N SER A 275 -18.75 -15.23 20.60
CA SER A 275 -17.42 -15.63 20.14
C SER A 275 -17.29 -15.51 18.62
N THR A 276 -18.30 -15.89 17.83
CA THR A 276 -18.29 -15.67 16.36
C THR A 276 -18.23 -14.19 16.01
N LYS A 277 -18.95 -13.31 16.73
CA LYS A 277 -18.87 -11.85 16.51
C LYS A 277 -17.50 -11.29 16.88
N GLN A 278 -16.84 -11.80 17.92
CA GLN A 278 -15.49 -11.36 18.30
C GLN A 278 -14.47 -11.81 17.28
N TRP A 279 -14.49 -13.08 16.87
CA TRP A 279 -13.62 -13.57 15.80
C TRP A 279 -13.83 -12.77 14.51
N LEU A 280 -15.08 -12.53 14.08
CA LEU A 280 -15.37 -11.66 12.92
C LEU A 280 -14.88 -10.20 13.05
N ARG A 281 -14.51 -9.71 14.25
CA ARG A 281 -13.85 -8.41 14.44
C ARG A 281 -12.33 -8.54 14.27
N ASN A 282 -11.73 -9.53 14.90
CA ASN A 282 -10.30 -9.84 14.79
C ASN A 282 -9.92 -10.15 13.33
N GLU A 283 -10.76 -10.93 12.64
CA GLU A 283 -10.57 -11.35 11.25
C GLU A 283 -10.56 -10.18 10.25
N GLU A 284 -11.41 -9.15 10.48
CA GLU A 284 -11.36 -7.93 9.67
C GLU A 284 -10.01 -7.22 9.82
N THR A 285 -9.46 -7.19 11.04
CA THR A 285 -8.18 -6.55 11.29
C THR A 285 -7.00 -7.36 10.74
N GLU A 286 -7.00 -8.68 10.88
CA GLU A 286 -5.90 -9.54 10.40
C GLU A 286 -5.86 -9.65 8.86
N MET A 287 -7.00 -9.88 8.19
CA MET A 287 -7.03 -9.87 6.72
C MET A 287 -6.62 -8.51 6.16
N ARG A 288 -7.04 -7.42 6.81
CA ARG A 288 -6.72 -6.08 6.36
C ARG A 288 -5.23 -5.76 6.51
N THR A 289 -4.62 -6.02 7.66
CA THR A 289 -3.18 -5.76 7.86
C THR A 289 -2.32 -6.63 6.94
N TYR A 290 -2.74 -7.87 6.69
CA TYR A 290 -2.07 -8.75 5.71
C TYR A 290 -2.09 -8.18 4.29
N LEU A 291 -3.26 -7.76 3.80
CA LEU A 291 -3.41 -7.17 2.46
C LEU A 291 -2.74 -5.79 2.36
N GLU A 292 -2.79 -4.98 3.42
CA GLU A 292 -2.03 -3.71 3.51
C GLU A 292 -0.52 -3.98 3.48
N GLY A 293 -0.04 -5.09 4.05
CA GLY A 293 1.34 -5.56 3.95
C GLY A 293 1.77 -5.86 2.51
N ILE A 294 1.01 -6.68 1.77
CA ILE A 294 1.28 -6.96 0.34
C ILE A 294 1.23 -5.65 -0.48
N GLN A 295 0.25 -4.80 -0.21
CA GLN A 295 0.09 -3.50 -0.88
C GLN A 295 1.28 -2.56 -0.59
N ALA A 296 1.84 -2.60 0.62
CA ALA A 296 3.02 -1.84 1.02
C ALA A 296 4.27 -2.36 0.29
N SER A 297 4.52 -3.67 0.28
CA SER A 297 5.65 -4.27 -0.47
C SER A 297 5.58 -3.96 -1.97
N ALA A 298 4.39 -4.06 -2.58
CA ALA A 298 4.20 -3.66 -3.97
C ALA A 298 4.41 -2.16 -4.19
N SER A 299 4.05 -1.31 -3.23
CA SER A 299 4.30 0.14 -3.29
C SER A 299 5.79 0.45 -3.19
N GLN A 300 6.50 -0.18 -2.25
CA GLN A 300 7.94 -0.01 -2.09
C GLN A 300 8.68 -0.39 -3.38
N ARG A 301 8.33 -1.51 -4.03
CA ARG A 301 8.96 -1.88 -5.32
C ARG A 301 8.71 -0.85 -6.43
N LEU A 302 7.53 -0.23 -6.46
CA LEU A 302 7.21 0.87 -7.40
C LEU A 302 8.04 2.12 -7.12
N ASP A 303 8.25 2.45 -5.84
CA ASP A 303 9.03 3.61 -5.41
C ASP A 303 10.54 3.37 -5.66
N ASP A 304 11.06 2.17 -5.41
CA ASP A 304 12.45 1.78 -5.72
C ASP A 304 12.74 1.97 -7.22
N MET A 305 11.87 1.47 -8.11
CA MET A 305 11.99 1.69 -9.56
C MET A 305 11.94 3.18 -9.96
N MET A 306 11.19 4.01 -9.24
CA MET A 306 11.20 5.46 -9.44
C MET A 306 12.54 6.06 -9.04
N TRP A 307 13.13 5.65 -7.91
CA TRP A 307 14.44 6.13 -7.48
C TRP A 307 15.57 5.67 -8.41
N ASP A 308 15.52 4.43 -8.91
CA ASP A 308 16.48 3.92 -9.90
C ASP A 308 16.45 4.77 -11.19
N THR A 309 15.25 5.04 -11.74
CA THR A 309 15.11 5.86 -12.96
C THR A 309 15.53 7.32 -12.75
N LEU A 310 15.28 7.90 -11.57
CA LEU A 310 15.79 9.22 -11.19
C LEU A 310 17.32 9.23 -11.00
N GLY A 311 17.90 8.14 -10.49
CA GLY A 311 19.35 7.94 -10.40
C GLY A 311 20.01 7.96 -11.77
N VAL A 312 19.54 7.13 -12.70
CA VAL A 312 20.03 7.09 -14.09
C VAL A 312 19.93 8.44 -14.78
N LEU A 313 18.81 9.18 -14.59
CA LEU A 313 18.64 10.52 -15.14
C LEU A 313 19.66 11.52 -14.57
N LYS A 314 19.87 11.49 -13.24
CA LYS A 314 20.82 12.36 -12.53
C LYS A 314 22.26 12.07 -12.97
N ASP A 315 22.63 10.80 -13.11
CA ASP A 315 23.98 10.39 -13.55
C ASP A 315 24.21 10.77 -15.02
N GLY A 316 23.20 10.63 -15.88
CA GLY A 316 23.20 11.14 -17.24
C GLY A 316 23.38 12.67 -17.29
N GLN A 317 22.69 13.42 -16.43
CA GLN A 317 22.88 14.88 -16.33
C GLN A 317 24.32 15.22 -15.90
N GLN A 318 24.89 14.52 -14.92
CA GLN A 318 26.29 14.71 -14.53
C GLN A 318 27.28 14.38 -15.65
N ASP A 319 27.03 13.33 -16.45
CA ASP A 319 27.86 13.02 -17.60
C ASP A 319 27.75 14.10 -18.69
N THR A 320 26.56 14.62 -18.98
CA THR A 320 26.41 15.75 -19.90
C THR A 320 27.14 17.01 -19.43
N MET A 321 27.11 17.31 -18.12
CA MET A 321 27.89 18.42 -17.54
C MET A 321 29.39 18.21 -17.74
N ARG A 322 29.93 17.03 -17.39
CA ARG A 322 31.34 16.70 -17.60
C ARG A 322 31.76 16.81 -19.07
N ARG A 323 30.89 16.43 -20.01
CA ARG A 323 31.14 16.58 -21.46
C ARG A 323 31.14 18.05 -21.89
N LEU A 324 30.27 18.89 -21.31
CA LEU A 324 30.29 20.33 -21.56
C LEU A 324 31.58 20.97 -21.03
N ASP A 325 31.99 20.66 -19.79
CA ASP A 325 33.25 21.14 -19.21
C ASP A 325 34.47 20.70 -20.06
N GLN A 326 34.45 19.46 -20.55
CA GLN A 326 35.47 18.95 -21.48
C GLN A 326 35.47 19.73 -22.80
N LEU A 327 34.31 19.93 -23.42
CA LEU A 327 34.19 20.71 -24.66
C LEU A 327 34.69 22.14 -24.47
N GLU A 328 34.25 22.85 -23.43
CA GLU A 328 34.71 24.19 -23.07
C GLU A 328 36.24 24.23 -22.88
N SER A 329 36.81 23.27 -22.14
CA SER A 329 38.26 23.21 -21.97
C SER A 329 39.00 22.95 -23.29
N THR A 330 38.40 22.21 -24.24
CA THR A 330 39.01 21.96 -25.57
C THR A 330 38.90 23.17 -26.49
N THR A 331 37.76 23.88 -26.50
CA THR A 331 37.61 25.10 -27.30
C THR A 331 38.50 26.21 -26.75
N ALA A 332 38.59 26.40 -25.43
CA ALA A 332 39.52 27.35 -24.81
C ALA A 332 40.99 27.06 -25.22
N ARG A 333 41.41 25.79 -25.23
CA ARG A 333 42.74 25.38 -25.73
C ARG A 333 42.93 25.64 -27.22
N GLN A 334 41.90 25.43 -28.04
CA GLN A 334 41.94 25.75 -29.47
C GLN A 334 42.03 27.26 -29.72
N PHE A 335 41.26 28.09 -29.00
CA PHE A 335 41.35 29.55 -29.08
C PHE A 335 42.73 30.05 -28.66
N ALA A 336 43.26 29.64 -27.51
CA ALA A 336 44.61 30.02 -27.09
C ALA A 336 45.70 29.60 -28.10
N SER A 337 45.55 28.43 -28.74
CA SER A 337 46.44 27.99 -29.82
C SER A 337 46.32 28.85 -31.08
N LEU A 338 45.10 29.25 -31.46
CA LEU A 338 44.85 30.15 -32.59
C LEU A 338 45.41 31.55 -32.33
N GLU A 339 45.19 32.11 -31.13
CA GLU A 339 45.75 33.39 -30.69
C GLU A 339 47.27 33.39 -30.76
N MET A 340 47.94 32.38 -30.18
CA MET A 340 49.40 32.24 -30.26
C MET A 340 49.91 32.14 -31.71
N ARG A 341 49.20 31.41 -32.58
CA ARG A 341 49.55 31.32 -34.01
C ARG A 341 49.31 32.63 -34.76
N LEU A 342 48.30 33.41 -34.36
CA LEU A 342 48.02 34.73 -34.94
C LEU A 342 49.08 35.74 -34.51
N SER A 343 49.37 35.87 -33.22
CA SER A 343 50.41 36.75 -32.66
C SER A 343 51.79 36.47 -33.27
N ASN A 344 52.18 35.20 -33.39
CA ASN A 344 53.44 34.83 -34.03
C ASN A 344 53.51 35.22 -35.52
N ARG A 345 52.38 35.16 -36.24
CA ARG A 345 52.30 35.63 -37.64
C ARG A 345 52.33 37.16 -37.74
N ILE A 346 51.71 37.87 -36.80
CA ILE A 346 51.70 39.33 -36.74
C ILE A 346 53.11 39.85 -36.42
N GLY A 347 53.77 39.34 -35.38
CA GLY A 347 55.16 39.73 -35.07
C GLY A 347 56.16 39.39 -36.20
N GLY A 348 55.91 38.29 -36.92
CA GLY A 348 56.67 37.96 -38.15
C GLY A 348 56.37 38.86 -39.35
N ILE A 349 55.25 39.60 -39.35
CA ILE A 349 54.93 40.64 -40.34
C ILE A 349 55.55 41.97 -39.90
N GLU A 350 55.45 42.35 -38.63
CA GLU A 350 56.07 43.54 -38.03
C GLU A 350 57.57 43.56 -38.32
N SER A 351 58.30 42.50 -37.96
CA SER A 351 59.75 42.38 -38.24
C SER A 351 60.11 42.45 -39.74
N ARG A 352 59.18 42.09 -40.64
CA ARG A 352 59.37 42.25 -42.09
C ARG A 352 59.09 43.67 -42.57
N PHE A 353 58.23 44.42 -41.89
CA PHE A 353 58.05 45.86 -42.12
C PHE A 353 59.25 46.64 -41.63
N ASP A 354 59.76 46.39 -40.41
CA ASP A 354 61.01 47.01 -39.91
C ASP A 354 62.18 46.78 -40.89
N GLY A 355 62.27 45.56 -41.43
CA GLY A 355 63.27 45.18 -42.44
C GLY A 355 63.02 45.76 -43.84
N LEU A 356 61.83 46.27 -44.13
CA LEU A 356 61.51 47.04 -45.35
C LEU A 356 61.83 48.52 -45.15
N ASP A 357 61.44 49.11 -44.03
CA ASP A 357 61.72 50.51 -43.70
C ASP A 357 63.24 50.76 -43.66
N GLY A 358 63.99 49.93 -42.93
CA GLY A 358 65.46 49.98 -42.95
C GLY A 358 66.13 49.58 -44.29
N ARG A 359 65.35 49.23 -45.33
CA ARG A 359 65.81 49.15 -46.73
C ARG A 359 65.40 50.38 -47.54
N ILE A 360 64.25 50.98 -47.25
CA ILE A 360 63.80 52.26 -47.83
C ILE A 360 64.77 53.36 -47.41
N ASP A 361 65.11 53.49 -46.13
CA ASP A 361 66.14 54.43 -45.63
C ASP A 361 67.45 54.32 -46.42
N ARG A 362 67.90 53.09 -46.71
CA ARG A 362 69.13 52.81 -47.47
C ARG A 362 69.00 53.10 -48.97
N VAL A 363 67.78 53.14 -49.51
CA VAL A 363 67.51 53.60 -50.88
C VAL A 363 67.50 55.13 -50.91
N GLU A 364 66.83 55.79 -49.97
CA GLU A 364 66.80 57.25 -49.83
C GLU A 364 68.21 57.83 -49.70
N ASN A 365 69.00 57.37 -48.73
CA ASN A 365 70.41 57.77 -48.57
C ASN A 365 71.27 57.56 -49.85
N ARG A 366 70.93 56.55 -50.67
CA ARG A 366 71.62 56.32 -51.96
C ARG A 366 71.13 57.24 -53.07
N LEU A 367 69.86 57.64 -53.05
CA LEU A 367 69.30 58.65 -53.96
C LEU A 367 69.85 60.03 -53.63
N ASP A 368 69.97 60.39 -52.35
CA ASP A 368 70.60 61.64 -51.90
C ASP A 368 72.06 61.71 -52.37
N SER A 369 72.86 60.67 -52.10
CA SER A 369 74.25 60.60 -52.59
C SER A 369 74.39 60.56 -54.12
N LEU A 370 73.36 60.10 -54.84
CA LEU A 370 73.30 60.23 -56.30
C LEU A 370 72.95 61.66 -56.72
N SER A 371 72.03 62.33 -56.03
CA SER A 371 71.68 63.74 -56.27
C SER A 371 72.90 64.64 -56.07
N GLU A 372 73.64 64.50 -54.97
CA GLU A 372 74.90 65.21 -54.73
C GLU A 372 75.90 65.02 -55.88
N LYS A 373 76.05 63.79 -56.39
CA LYS A 373 76.93 63.49 -57.53
C LYS A 373 76.42 64.11 -58.83
N PHE A 374 75.11 64.16 -59.06
CA PHE A 374 74.52 64.85 -60.20
C PHE A 374 74.71 66.37 -60.10
N ASP A 375 74.64 66.97 -58.92
CA ASP A 375 74.90 68.40 -58.72
C ASP A 375 76.39 68.74 -58.88
N VAL A 376 77.30 67.90 -58.39
CA VAL A 376 78.75 68.01 -58.68
C VAL A 376 79.02 67.89 -60.18
N MET A 377 78.46 66.88 -60.85
CA MET A 377 78.62 66.70 -62.30
C MET A 377 78.00 67.86 -63.10
N ARG A 378 76.90 68.46 -62.63
CA ARG A 378 76.30 69.67 -63.22
C ARG A 378 77.25 70.86 -63.09
N ALA A 379 77.86 71.06 -61.91
CA ALA A 379 78.83 72.11 -61.68
C ALA A 379 80.11 71.92 -62.52
N ASP A 380 80.60 70.67 -62.66
CA ASP A 380 81.74 70.36 -63.52
C ASP A 380 81.43 70.53 -65.00
N LEU A 381 80.21 70.16 -65.46
CA LEU A 381 79.76 70.48 -66.81
C LEU A 381 79.68 71.99 -67.06
N GLN A 382 79.19 72.79 -66.09
CA GLN A 382 79.21 74.25 -66.17
C GLN A 382 80.65 74.80 -66.25
N ARG A 383 81.60 74.23 -65.51
CA ARG A 383 83.03 74.57 -65.61
C ARG A 383 83.61 74.19 -66.97
N VAL A 384 83.25 73.04 -67.53
CA VAL A 384 83.70 72.60 -68.86
C VAL A 384 83.13 73.49 -69.96
N ILE A 385 81.85 73.88 -69.87
CA ILE A 385 81.25 74.84 -70.79
C ILE A 385 81.99 76.18 -70.69
N ALA A 386 82.17 76.74 -69.49
CA ALA A 386 82.93 77.98 -69.29
C ALA A 386 84.39 77.88 -69.75
N ALA A 387 85.03 76.71 -69.63
CA ALA A 387 86.37 76.46 -70.15
C ALA A 387 86.39 76.32 -71.67
N GLN A 388 85.37 75.74 -72.29
CA GLN A 388 85.22 75.67 -73.75
C GLN A 388 84.93 77.07 -74.33
N ASP A 389 84.12 77.89 -73.66
CA ASP A 389 83.91 79.30 -73.98
C ASP A 389 85.23 80.10 -73.86
N ALA A 390 86.06 79.81 -72.85
CA ALA A 390 87.39 80.40 -72.72
C ALA A 390 88.39 79.89 -73.78
N HIS A 391 88.30 78.62 -74.20
CA HIS A 391 89.15 78.05 -75.26
C HIS A 391 88.73 78.45 -76.68
N ALA A 392 87.46 78.81 -76.90
CA ALA A 392 86.97 79.38 -78.15
C ALA A 392 87.56 80.78 -78.44
N CYS A 393 88.07 81.47 -77.42
CA CYS A 393 88.67 82.79 -77.49
C CYS A 393 90.15 82.80 -77.05
N GLY A 394 90.97 81.89 -77.60
CA GLY A 394 92.40 81.77 -77.29
C GLY A 394 93.28 82.87 -77.89
N GLY A 395 93.39 84.03 -77.25
CA GLY A 395 94.15 85.20 -77.74
C GLY A 395 94.99 85.96 -76.69
N GLN A 396 96.17 85.43 -76.37
CA GLN A 396 97.40 86.14 -75.92
C GLN A 396 97.51 86.86 -74.53
N VAL A 397 98.56 86.45 -73.80
CA VAL A 397 99.67 87.28 -73.23
C VAL A 397 99.68 87.72 -71.74
N ALA A 398 100.85 87.46 -71.12
CA ALA A 398 101.57 88.14 -70.02
C ALA A 398 101.18 88.02 -68.52
N THR A 399 102.20 87.62 -67.70
CA THR A 399 102.66 88.16 -66.38
C THR A 399 101.65 88.38 -65.23
N ALA A 400 101.92 88.16 -63.94
CA ALA A 400 103.07 87.69 -63.13
C ALA A 400 102.46 86.95 -61.89
N GLU A 401 103.10 86.45 -60.82
CA GLU A 401 104.40 86.70 -60.15
C GLU A 401 104.94 85.39 -59.53
N ALA A 402 106.20 85.39 -59.09
CA ALA A 402 106.82 84.30 -58.34
C ALA A 402 107.02 84.66 -56.86
N GLY A 403 106.66 83.77 -55.94
CA GLY A 403 106.59 84.13 -54.51
C GLY A 403 106.50 82.96 -53.51
N ALA A 404 107.37 81.96 -53.67
CA ALA A 404 108.01 81.18 -52.62
C ALA A 404 107.21 80.30 -51.60
N SER A 405 107.60 79.02 -51.59
CA SER A 405 107.47 78.02 -50.51
C SER A 405 107.86 78.52 -49.09
N ARG A 406 107.53 77.88 -47.95
CA ARG A 406 107.70 76.44 -47.61
C ARG A 406 107.23 76.14 -46.16
N SER A 407 106.89 74.88 -45.82
CA SER A 407 106.79 74.34 -44.43
C SER A 407 105.64 74.92 -43.55
N ALA A 408 104.92 74.26 -42.65
CA ALA A 408 104.56 72.86 -42.33
C ALA A 408 103.27 72.96 -41.44
N SER A 409 102.57 71.95 -40.91
CA SER A 409 102.86 70.53 -40.63
C SER A 409 101.58 69.67 -40.76
N ARG A 410 101.59 68.41 -40.31
CA ARG A 410 100.41 67.52 -40.20
C ARG A 410 100.37 66.83 -38.84
N PRO A 411 99.20 66.72 -38.19
CA PRO A 411 98.90 65.60 -37.30
C PRO A 411 97.76 64.72 -37.88
N PRO A 412 97.75 63.40 -37.62
CA PRO A 412 96.69 62.49 -38.08
C PRO A 412 95.55 62.35 -37.04
N PRO A 413 94.33 61.96 -37.45
CA PRO A 413 93.29 61.54 -36.52
C PRO A 413 93.54 60.12 -36.01
N GLU A 414 93.28 59.89 -34.72
CA GLU A 414 93.44 58.60 -34.06
C GLU A 414 92.39 57.56 -34.51
N ARG A 415 92.77 56.28 -34.51
CA ARG A 415 91.86 55.15 -34.62
C ARG A 415 91.96 54.32 -33.34
N ALA A 416 90.93 54.35 -32.50
CA ALA A 416 90.78 53.43 -31.38
C ALA A 416 89.76 52.34 -31.76
N ASN A 417 90.22 51.08 -31.74
CA ASN A 417 89.34 49.92 -31.88
C ASN A 417 88.75 49.55 -30.52
N SER A 418 87.54 49.00 -30.48
CA SER A 418 87.14 48.07 -29.42
C SER A 418 86.49 46.82 -30.03
N TRP A 419 86.77 45.66 -29.43
CA TRP A 419 86.37 44.34 -29.92
C TRP A 419 85.21 43.78 -29.09
N GLY A 420 84.35 42.98 -29.72
CA GLY A 420 83.38 42.11 -29.06
C GLY A 420 83.08 40.89 -29.94
N TYR A 421 83.41 39.69 -29.46
CA TYR A 421 83.44 38.45 -30.25
C TYR A 421 82.28 37.47 -29.92
N TYR A 422 81.84 36.73 -30.94
CA TYR A 422 81.20 35.38 -30.93
C TYR A 422 79.96 34.99 -30.07
N SER A 423 78.84 34.82 -30.78
CA SER A 423 78.16 33.54 -31.12
C SER A 423 77.79 32.41 -30.11
N LYS A 424 76.61 31.80 -30.39
CA LYS A 424 76.13 30.40 -30.17
C LYS A 424 75.44 29.99 -28.85
N HIS A 425 74.18 29.55 -29.01
CA HIS A 425 73.42 28.58 -28.19
C HIS A 425 73.96 27.13 -28.35
N PRO A 426 73.35 26.07 -27.77
CA PRO A 426 72.67 25.88 -26.47
C PRO A 426 73.25 24.67 -25.68
N SER A 427 72.67 24.33 -24.52
CA SER A 427 72.91 23.07 -23.79
C SER A 427 71.61 22.26 -23.59
N PRO A 428 71.61 20.93 -23.85
CA PRO A 428 70.54 20.02 -23.44
C PRO A 428 70.98 19.01 -22.36
N ARG A 429 70.09 18.71 -21.41
CA ARG A 429 70.02 17.47 -20.60
C ARG A 429 68.52 17.20 -20.38
N VAL A 430 67.99 16.04 -20.84
CA VAL A 430 68.00 14.72 -20.16
C VAL A 430 67.26 14.79 -18.84
#